data_AF-A0AB35VV32-F1
#
_entry.id   AF-A0AB35VV32-F1
#
_cell.length_a   1.000
_cell.length_b   1.000
_cell.length_c   1.000
_cell.angle_alpha   90.00
_cell.angle_beta   90.00
_cell.angle_gamma   90.00
#
_symmetry.space_group_name_H-M   'P 1'
#
loop_
_entity.id
_entity.type
_entity.pdbx_description
1 polymer ?
#
loop_
_entity_poly.entity_id
_entity_poly.type
_entity_poly.pdbx_seq_one_letter_code
_entity_poly.pdbx_strand_id
1 'polypeptide(L)' 'MNYKEMMALRCAYNYGFKTTETRAAANLYEKLRKLKMLDQLKQEAMTRRYKEAV' A
#
# COMPACT_ATOMS: atom_id res chain seq x y z
N MET A 1 -4.46 -1.72 6.86
CA MET A 1 -3.16 -1.58 6.19
C MET A 1 -3.11 -0.23 5.51
N ASN A 2 -2.18 0.64 5.91
CA ASN A 2 -1.97 1.95 5.28
C ASN A 2 -1.20 1.83 3.95
N TYR A 3 -1.17 2.90 3.15
CA TYR A 3 -0.47 2.91 1.85
C TYR A 3 1.01 2.48 1.96
N LYS A 4 1.71 2.92 3.01
CA LYS A 4 3.15 2.66 3.19
C LYS A 4 3.42 1.21 3.57
N GLU A 5 2.64 0.65 4.49
CA GLU A 5 2.66 -0.76 4.85
C GLU A 5 2.40 -1.66 3.64
N MET A 6 1.37 -1.31 2.84
CA MET A 6 1.07 -2.04 1.60
C MET A 6 2.25 -1.98 0.63
N MET A 7 2.87 -0.81 0.46
CA MET A 7 4.03 -0.65 -0.42
C MET A 7 5.24 -1.44 0.08
N ALA A 8 5.51 -1.43 1.38
CA ALA A 8 6.61 -2.20 1.97
C ALA A 8 6.41 -3.71 1.79
N LEU A 9 5.21 -4.22 2.08
CA LEU A 9 4.86 -5.64 1.92
C LEU A 9 4.85 -6.08 0.46
N ARG A 10 4.40 -5.22 -0.46
CA ARG A 10 4.51 -5.48 -1.90
C ARG A 10 5.97 -5.52 -2.36
N CYS A 11 6.81 -4.65 -1.81
CA CYS A 11 8.24 -4.66 -2.10
C CYS A 11 8.86 -5.99 -1.65
N ALA A 12 8.57 -6.44 -0.42
CA ALA A 12 8.99 -7.73 0.08
C ALA A 12 8.47 -8.91 -0.77
N TYR A 13 7.21 -8.84 -1.24
CA TYR A 13 6.67 -9.81 -2.19
C TYR A 13 7.52 -9.91 -3.46
N ASN A 14 7.90 -8.77 -4.04
CA ASN A 14 8.72 -8.72 -5.26
C ASN A 14 10.14 -9.25 -5.02
N TYR A 15 10.69 -9.12 -3.81
CA TYR A 15 11.95 -9.75 -3.41
C TYR A 15 11.85 -11.25 -3.15
N GLY A 16 10.66 -11.86 -3.30
CA GLY A 16 10.46 -13.29 -3.19
C GLY A 16 9.91 -13.77 -1.84
N PHE A 17 9.67 -12.86 -0.88
CA PHE A 17 9.01 -13.21 0.38
C PHE A 17 7.51 -13.39 0.13
N LYS A 18 7.06 -14.65 -0.01
CA LYS A 18 5.68 -15.00 -0.38
C LYS A 18 4.83 -15.46 0.82
N THR A 19 4.86 -14.69 1.89
CA THR A 19 3.97 -14.88 3.06
C THR A 19 2.52 -14.53 2.73
N THR A 20 1.59 -14.87 3.62
CA THR A 20 0.16 -14.50 3.46
C THR A 20 -0.03 -12.98 3.36
N GLU A 21 0.70 -12.21 4.17
CA GLU A 21 0.59 -10.75 4.23
C GLU A 21 1.12 -10.07 2.96
N THR A 22 2.28 -10.51 2.48
CA THR A 22 2.91 -10.00 1.25
C THR A 22 2.08 -10.32 0.01
N ARG A 23 1.48 -11.52 -0.05
CA ARG A 23 0.50 -11.89 -1.10
C ARG A 23 -0.77 -11.03 -1.01
N ALA A 24 -1.31 -10.83 0.18
CA ALA A 24 -2.48 -9.98 0.39
C ALA A 24 -2.20 -8.54 -0.05
N ALA A 25 -1.01 -7.99 0.27
CA ALA A 25 -0.60 -6.66 -0.14
C ALA A 25 -0.40 -6.53 -1.65
N ALA A 26 0.23 -7.51 -2.30
CA ALA A 26 0.38 -7.54 -3.76
C ALA A 26 -0.98 -7.61 -4.46
N ASN A 27 -1.90 -8.46 -3.98
CA ASN A 27 -3.25 -8.57 -4.53
C ASN A 27 -4.07 -7.30 -4.33
N LEU A 28 -3.97 -6.67 -3.15
CA LEU A 28 -4.65 -5.40 -2.88
C LEU A 28 -4.11 -4.29 -3.79
N TYR A 29 -2.80 -4.21 -3.97
CA TYR A 29 -2.20 -3.25 -4.89
C TYR A 29 -2.73 -3.42 -6.33
N GLU A 30 -2.77 -4.64 -6.86
CA GLU A 30 -3.25 -4.87 -8.23
C GLU A 30 -4.73 -4.52 -8.39
N LYS A 31 -5.57 -4.81 -7.39
CA LYS A 31 -6.98 -4.38 -7.38
C LYS A 31 -7.08 -2.85 -7.44
N LEU A 32 -6.37 -2.15 -6.55
CA LEU A 32 -6.38 -0.68 -6.49
C LEU A 32 -5.80 -0.04 -7.75
N ARG A 33 -4.77 -0.64 -8.36
CA ARG A 33 -4.19 -0.21 -9.63
C ARG A 33 -5.22 -0.27 -10.75
N LYS A 34 -5.93 -1.39 -10.88
CA LYS A 34 -6.99 -1.58 -11.88
C LYS A 34 -8.14 -0.57 -11.70
N LEU A 35 -8.46 -0.24 -10.45
CA LEU A 35 -9.48 0.75 -10.11
C LEU A 35 -8.98 2.21 -10.19
N LYS A 36 -7.69 2.45 -10.50
CA LYS A 36 -7.06 3.78 -10.49
C LYS A 36 -7.18 4.52 -9.15
N MET A 37 -7.29 3.79 -8.04
CA MET A 37 -7.47 4.35 -6.69
C MET A 37 -6.15 4.53 -5.91
N LEU A 38 -5.01 4.14 -6.50
CA LEU A 38 -3.71 4.24 -5.84
C LEU A 38 -3.33 5.67 -5.47
N ASP A 39 -3.62 6.63 -6.35
CA ASP A 39 -3.25 8.03 -6.15
C ASP A 39 -4.07 8.67 -5.02
N GLN A 40 -5.37 8.34 -4.94
CA GLN A 40 -6.22 8.76 -3.82
C GLN A 40 -5.68 8.21 -2.49
N LEU A 41 -5.35 6.92 -2.44
CA LEU A 41 -4.85 6.29 -1.21
C LEU A 41 -3.48 6.84 -0.79
N LYS A 42 -2.63 7.21 -1.77
CA LYS A 42 -1.37 7.92 -1.54
C LYS A 42 -1.63 9.32 -0.95
N GLN A 43 -2.59 10.07 -1.49
CA GLN A 43 -2.97 11.39 -0.98
C GLN A 43 -3.51 11.31 0.46
N GLU A 44 -4.42 10.37 0.74
CA GLU A 44 -4.96 10.14 2.09
C GLU A 44 -3.86 9.78 3.11
N ALA A 45 -2.87 8.99 2.69
CA ALA A 45 -1.74 8.65 3.55
C ALA A 45 -0.80 9.84 3.81
N MET A 46 -0.68 10.77 2.87
CA MET A 46 0.13 11.99 3.04
C MET A 46 -0.60 13.02 3.91
N THR A 47 -1.91 13.20 3.72
CA THR A 47 -2.71 14.16 4.48
C THR A 47 -2.90 13.74 5.93
N ARG A 48 -3.05 12.44 6.23
CA ARG A 48 -3.04 11.94 7.63
C ARG A 48 -1.75 12.29 8.35
N ARG A 49 -0.59 12.11 7.72
CA ARG A 49 0.70 12.49 8.31
C ARG A 49 0.82 13.97 8.59
N TYR A 50 0.27 14.82 7.73
CA TYR A 50 0.26 16.27 7.97
C TYR A 50 -0.61 16.62 9.18
N LYS A 51 -1.79 16.01 9.31
CA LYS A 51 -2.69 16.25 10.46
C LYS A 51 -2.18 15.75 11.80
N GLU A 52 -1.34 14.70 11.83
CA GLU A 52 -0.72 14.21 13.07
C GLU A 52 0.53 15.01 13.46
N ALA A 53 1.08 15.84 12.57
CA ALA A 53 2.29 16.63 12.78
C ALA A 53 2.03 18.12 13.08
N VAL A 54 0.76 18.53 13.17
CA VAL A 54 0.29 19.89 13.50
C VAL A 54 -0.45 19.83 14.83
#